data_AF-A0A1G3QNA0-F1
#
_entry.id   AF-A0A1G3QNA0-F1
#
_cell.length_a   1.000
_cell.length_b   1.000
_cell.length_c   1.000
_cell.angle_alpha   90.00
_cell.angle_beta   90.00
_cell.angle_gamma   90.00
#
_symmetry.space_group_name_H-M   'P 1'
#
loop_
_entity.id
_entity.type
_entity.pdbx_description
1 polymer ?
#
loop_
_entity_poly.entity_id
_entity_poly.type
_entity_poly.pdbx_seq_one_letter_code
_entity_poly.pdbx_strand_id
1 'polypeptide(L)'
;MIGYWIIFSATTGNEFSYLTKHFLFNFNNVEDIFYRNYGKRAFIMMKIYSFLLTLPLALLACIPVRAGVYEPDKLRVYLKMDKRVLYSDEDVVLQICIKNVSEKKNFFDVFDSIKNKPGEYTTFQPLVYDYSGREAEITVPYKLEKRDIKELIRDLERRMVELAPGEVFIHSINLKHIYKLDLNTRYRVKSLFYPTIGEDIVITSDNELSFKIIAEKRYNKPSEREAVQRNISPSEVILLTLRAEKDKNWDNYLKYIDVEKFINAYPEYTQKYLRANFEEKNQIEKDFIKYLTRDRDDYLLHYKIMEEEIENSKRIAYVNVIEDRYGSRWNYRYRCRYMLEQYKDMWLIVDEVATVMQGAKR
;
A
#
# COMPACT_ATOMS: atom_id res chain seq x y z
N MET A 1 -27.26 -51.59 9.06
CA MET A 1 -26.73 -50.21 9.02
C MET A 1 -25.24 -50.33 8.68
N ILE A 2 -24.90 -50.25 7.40
CA ILE A 2 -23.52 -50.36 6.89
C ILE A 2 -23.36 -49.16 5.94
N GLY A 3 -22.55 -48.19 6.34
CA GLY A 3 -22.29 -46.98 5.58
C GLY A 3 -21.23 -47.22 4.51
N TYR A 4 -21.52 -46.80 3.28
CA TYR A 4 -20.53 -46.73 2.20
C TYR A 4 -19.89 -45.35 2.19
N TRP A 5 -18.56 -45.32 2.28
CA TRP A 5 -17.74 -44.16 1.97
C TRP A 5 -17.48 -44.13 0.47
N ILE A 6 -17.79 -43.01 -0.20
CA ILE A 6 -17.39 -42.73 -1.58
C ILE A 6 -16.26 -41.70 -1.51
N ILE A 7 -15.06 -42.10 -1.91
CA ILE A 7 -13.91 -41.22 -2.09
C ILE A 7 -13.85 -40.88 -3.59
N PHE A 8 -13.92 -39.59 -3.92
CA PHE A 8 -13.63 -39.10 -5.27
C PHE A 8 -12.14 -38.73 -5.35
N SER A 9 -11.37 -39.45 -6.16
CA SER A 9 -10.09 -38.96 -6.67
C SER A 9 -10.22 -38.67 -8.17
N ALA A 10 -9.92 -37.44 -8.56
CA ALA A 10 -9.82 -37.06 -9.96
C ALA A 10 -8.50 -37.61 -10.55
N THR A 11 -8.59 -38.64 -11.37
CA THR A 11 -7.47 -39.12 -12.19
C THR A 11 -7.85 -39.20 -13.66
N THR A 12 -6.88 -38.84 -14.48
CA THR A 12 -6.95 -38.52 -15.90
C THR A 12 -7.20 -39.74 -16.80
N GLY A 13 -8.22 -39.63 -17.65
CA GLY A 13 -8.15 -39.88 -19.09
C GLY A 13 -8.08 -41.31 -19.65
N ASN A 14 -7.55 -42.33 -18.96
CA ASN A 14 -7.31 -43.64 -19.61
C ASN A 14 -7.75 -44.91 -18.86
N GLU A 15 -8.44 -44.81 -17.71
CA GLU A 15 -8.89 -46.01 -16.95
C GLU A 15 -10.40 -46.30 -17.02
N PHE A 16 -11.18 -45.53 -17.78
CA PHE A 16 -12.65 -45.69 -17.83
C PHE A 16 -13.13 -47.01 -18.48
N SER A 17 -12.26 -47.72 -19.20
CA SER A 17 -12.60 -49.01 -19.83
C SER A 17 -12.57 -50.22 -18.87
N TYR A 18 -11.93 -50.11 -17.70
CA TYR A 18 -11.81 -51.25 -16.77
C TYR A 18 -12.91 -51.27 -15.70
N LEU A 19 -13.37 -50.10 -15.25
CA LEU A 19 -14.43 -49.99 -14.23
C LEU A 19 -15.83 -50.36 -14.76
N THR A 20 -16.10 -50.14 -16.04
CA THR A 20 -17.39 -50.48 -16.66
C THR A 20 -17.59 -52.00 -16.84
N LYS A 21 -16.51 -52.78 -17.01
CA LYS A 21 -16.60 -54.25 -17.11
C LYS A 21 -16.87 -54.94 -15.77
N HIS A 22 -16.39 -54.39 -14.65
CA HIS A 22 -16.62 -55.00 -13.33
C HIS A 22 -17.98 -54.65 -12.71
N PHE A 23 -18.61 -53.55 -13.13
CA PHE A 23 -19.92 -53.15 -12.61
C PHE A 23 -21.09 -53.94 -13.23
N LEU A 24 -20.93 -54.46 -14.44
CA LEU A 24 -21.97 -55.24 -15.13
C LEU A 24 -22.05 -56.71 -14.71
N PHE A 25 -21.09 -57.21 -13.91
CA PHE A 25 -20.98 -58.65 -13.65
C PHE A 25 -21.81 -59.16 -12.45
N ASN A 26 -22.54 -58.30 -11.74
CA ASN A 26 -23.24 -58.71 -10.51
C ASN A 26 -24.77 -58.47 -10.49
N PHE A 27 -25.37 -58.14 -11.64
CA PHE A 27 -26.83 -57.95 -11.70
C PHE A 27 -27.62 -59.25 -11.96
N ASN A 28 -27.02 -60.27 -12.59
CA ASN A 28 -27.74 -61.48 -12.96
C ASN A 28 -28.21 -62.31 -11.75
N ASN A 29 -27.45 -62.34 -10.65
CA ASN A 29 -27.84 -63.10 -9.45
C ASN A 29 -28.94 -62.42 -8.62
N VAL A 30 -29.14 -61.10 -8.76
CA VAL A 30 -30.17 -60.37 -8.02
C VAL A 30 -31.54 -60.49 -8.70
N GLU A 31 -31.57 -60.66 -10.03
CA GLU A 31 -32.82 -60.78 -10.79
C GLU A 31 -33.60 -62.06 -10.45
N ASP A 32 -32.91 -63.19 -10.30
CA ASP A 32 -33.55 -64.49 -9.98
C ASP A 32 -34.18 -64.53 -8.58
N ILE A 33 -33.55 -63.86 -7.60
CA ILE A 33 -34.05 -63.81 -6.21
C ILE A 33 -35.30 -62.92 -6.14
N PHE A 34 -35.34 -61.81 -6.86
CA PHE A 34 -36.49 -60.91 -6.88
C PHE A 34 -37.69 -61.50 -7.63
N TYR A 35 -37.44 -62.23 -8.72
CA TYR A 35 -38.49 -62.87 -9.52
C TYR A 35 -39.26 -63.94 -8.73
N ARG A 36 -38.57 -64.69 -7.87
CA ARG A 36 -39.17 -65.74 -7.04
C ARG A 36 -40.09 -65.21 -5.95
N ASN A 37 -39.77 -64.05 -5.36
CA ASN A 37 -40.48 -63.56 -4.16
C ASN A 37 -41.63 -62.59 -4.47
N TYR A 38 -41.59 -61.86 -5.59
CA TYR A 38 -42.52 -60.74 -5.82
C TYR A 38 -43.36 -60.85 -7.12
N GLY A 39 -43.14 -61.90 -7.92
CA GLY A 39 -43.92 -62.18 -9.12
C GLY A 39 -43.64 -61.24 -10.31
N LYS A 40 -44.01 -61.70 -11.52
CA LYS A 40 -43.70 -61.04 -12.81
C LYS A 40 -44.04 -59.55 -12.87
N ARG A 41 -45.15 -59.13 -12.24
CA ARG A 41 -45.64 -57.74 -12.32
C ARG A 41 -44.79 -56.75 -11.52
N ALA A 42 -44.28 -57.15 -10.35
CA ALA A 42 -43.43 -56.29 -9.52
C ALA A 42 -42.06 -56.07 -10.17
N PHE A 43 -41.52 -57.10 -10.84
CA PHE A 43 -40.25 -57.02 -11.53
C PHE A 43 -40.29 -56.06 -12.74
N ILE A 44 -41.38 -56.08 -13.51
CA ILE A 44 -41.59 -55.16 -14.65
C ILE A 44 -41.70 -53.71 -14.16
N MET A 45 -42.43 -53.45 -13.07
CA MET A 45 -42.52 -52.11 -12.47
C MET A 45 -41.17 -51.60 -11.95
N MET A 46 -40.35 -52.47 -11.36
CA MET A 46 -39.02 -52.09 -10.86
C MET A 46 -38.06 -51.72 -12.01
N LYS A 47 -38.09 -52.45 -13.14
CA LYS A 47 -37.30 -52.09 -14.33
C LYS A 47 -37.76 -50.77 -14.94
N ILE A 48 -39.06 -50.52 -14.99
CA ILE A 48 -39.62 -49.25 -15.48
C ILE A 48 -39.19 -48.07 -14.59
N TYR A 49 -39.24 -48.22 -13.25
CA TYR A 49 -38.79 -47.19 -12.32
C TYR A 49 -37.28 -46.96 -12.38
N SER A 50 -36.46 -48.01 -12.52
CA SER A 50 -35.00 -47.88 -12.69
C SER A 50 -34.64 -47.16 -13.99
N PHE A 51 -35.39 -47.40 -15.07
CA PHE A 51 -35.20 -46.70 -16.35
C PHE A 51 -35.67 -45.23 -16.29
N LEU A 52 -36.78 -44.95 -15.59
CA LEU A 52 -37.29 -43.59 -15.37
C LEU A 52 -36.42 -42.75 -14.44
N LEU A 53 -35.70 -43.36 -13.49
CA LEU A 53 -34.79 -42.64 -12.58
C LEU A 53 -33.40 -42.39 -13.18
N THR A 54 -32.96 -43.20 -14.14
CA THR A 54 -31.65 -43.04 -14.80
C THR A 54 -31.69 -42.06 -15.98
N LEU A 55 -32.85 -41.88 -16.62
CA LEU A 55 -33.04 -40.94 -17.74
C LEU A 55 -32.78 -39.45 -17.39
N PRO A 56 -33.24 -38.90 -16.25
CA PRO A 56 -32.95 -37.49 -15.89
C PRO A 56 -31.48 -37.28 -15.46
N LEU A 57 -30.80 -38.30 -14.93
CA LEU A 57 -29.37 -38.20 -14.58
C LEU A 57 -28.47 -38.20 -15.82
N ALA A 58 -28.81 -38.94 -16.88
CA ALA A 58 -28.06 -38.94 -18.13
C ALA A 58 -28.20 -37.61 -18.90
N LEU A 59 -29.34 -36.94 -18.80
CA LEU A 59 -29.57 -35.63 -19.43
C LEU A 59 -28.79 -34.49 -18.75
N LEU A 60 -28.54 -34.57 -17.44
CA LEU A 60 -27.67 -33.64 -16.72
C LEU A 60 -26.18 -33.79 -17.09
N ALA A 61 -25.75 -34.99 -17.52
CA ALA A 61 -24.38 -35.23 -17.99
C ALA A 61 -24.12 -34.76 -19.44
N CYS A 62 -25.16 -34.36 -20.18
CA CYS A 62 -25.05 -33.87 -21.56
C CYS A 62 -25.09 -32.34 -21.66
N ILE A 63 -25.07 -31.59 -20.55
CA ILE A 63 -24.81 -30.16 -20.63
C ILE A 63 -23.37 -30.03 -21.13
N PRO A 64 -23.12 -29.52 -22.34
CA PRO A 64 -21.76 -29.28 -22.78
C PRO A 64 -21.16 -28.31 -21.78
N VAL A 65 -20.23 -28.78 -20.95
CA VAL A 65 -19.27 -27.94 -20.27
C VAL A 65 -18.55 -27.23 -21.42
N ARG A 66 -19.01 -26.03 -21.76
CA ARG A 66 -18.32 -25.15 -22.68
C ARG A 66 -17.01 -24.83 -21.98
N ALA A 67 -16.00 -25.68 -22.22
CA ALA A 67 -14.61 -25.31 -21.97
C ALA A 67 -14.44 -23.97 -22.69
N GLY A 68 -14.24 -22.91 -21.91
CA GLY A 68 -13.99 -21.59 -22.47
C GLY A 68 -12.83 -21.72 -23.44
N VAL A 69 -13.08 -21.49 -24.72
CA VAL A 69 -12.02 -21.51 -25.72
C VAL A 69 -11.10 -20.36 -25.36
N TYR A 70 -9.87 -20.69 -24.99
CA TYR A 70 -8.82 -19.73 -24.69
C TYR A 70 -8.45 -18.97 -25.96
N GLU A 71 -8.60 -17.65 -25.94
CA GLU A 71 -8.36 -16.77 -27.11
C GLU A 71 -7.37 -15.66 -26.71
N PRO A 72 -6.10 -15.98 -26.41
CA PRO A 72 -5.15 -15.00 -25.87
C PRO A 72 -4.88 -13.82 -26.81
N ASP A 73 -5.00 -14.02 -28.12
CA ASP A 73 -4.91 -12.98 -29.16
C ASP A 73 -6.01 -11.90 -29.04
N LYS A 74 -7.08 -12.20 -28.30
CA LYS A 74 -8.18 -11.27 -27.98
C LYS A 74 -8.00 -10.53 -26.65
N LEU A 75 -6.83 -10.64 -26.02
CA LEU A 75 -6.44 -9.78 -24.92
C LEU A 75 -5.68 -8.56 -25.47
N ARG A 76 -6.13 -7.36 -25.09
CA ARG A 76 -5.48 -6.10 -25.43
C ARG A 76 -4.82 -5.51 -24.20
N VAL A 77 -3.61 -4.98 -24.36
CA VAL A 77 -2.85 -4.38 -23.26
C VAL A 77 -2.68 -2.90 -23.55
N TYR A 78 -3.10 -2.05 -22.63
CA TYR A 78 -2.83 -0.61 -22.71
C TYR A 78 -2.30 -0.10 -21.38
N LEU A 79 -1.50 0.95 -21.47
CA LEU A 79 -0.81 1.56 -20.34
C LEU A 79 -1.49 2.86 -19.94
N LYS A 80 -1.53 3.10 -18.63
CA LYS A 80 -2.00 4.35 -18.04
C LYS A 80 -1.04 4.82 -16.94
N MET A 81 -0.88 6.13 -16.84
CA MET A 81 -0.16 6.79 -15.75
C MET A 81 -0.95 8.04 -15.35
N ASP A 82 -0.95 8.38 -14.07
CA ASP A 82 -1.68 9.55 -13.57
C ASP A 82 -0.98 10.86 -13.95
N LYS A 83 0.36 10.85 -13.94
CA LYS A 83 1.20 12.02 -14.27
C LYS A 83 2.30 11.65 -15.26
N ARG A 84 2.63 12.58 -16.16
CA ARG A 84 3.78 12.48 -17.07
C ARG A 84 5.01 13.23 -16.55
N VAL A 85 4.84 14.11 -15.57
CA VAL A 85 5.92 14.85 -14.93
C VAL A 85 5.80 14.57 -13.45
N LEU A 86 6.78 13.85 -12.91
CA LEU A 86 6.82 13.44 -11.51
C LEU A 86 7.98 14.12 -10.81
N TYR A 87 7.84 14.36 -9.52
CA TYR A 87 8.94 14.83 -8.69
C TYR A 87 9.84 13.67 -8.23
N SER A 88 11.05 13.99 -7.79
CA SER A 88 12.06 13.01 -7.38
C SER A 88 11.65 12.19 -6.16
N ASP A 89 10.77 12.70 -5.32
CA ASP A 89 10.19 12.07 -4.14
C ASP A 89 8.90 11.27 -4.43
N GLU A 90 8.25 11.51 -5.57
CA GLU A 90 6.99 10.84 -5.93
C GLU A 90 7.20 9.44 -6.51
N ASP A 91 6.31 8.50 -6.19
CA ASP A 91 6.30 7.19 -6.82
C ASP A 91 5.95 7.27 -8.32
N VAL A 92 6.61 6.44 -9.13
CA VAL A 92 6.37 6.37 -10.58
C VAL A 92 5.47 5.19 -10.86
N VAL A 93 4.18 5.37 -10.60
CA VAL A 93 3.18 4.30 -10.74
C VAL A 93 2.73 4.16 -12.20
N LEU A 94 2.96 2.98 -12.77
CA LEU A 94 2.46 2.54 -14.07
C LEU A 94 1.28 1.58 -13.86
N GLN A 95 0.16 1.86 -14.51
CA GLN A 95 -0.99 0.96 -14.59
C GLN A 95 -0.96 0.22 -15.91
N ILE A 96 -0.92 -1.11 -15.85
CA ILE A 96 -1.04 -2.01 -16.99
C ILE A 96 -2.46 -2.55 -17.00
N CYS A 97 -3.20 -2.25 -18.06
CA CYS A 97 -4.61 -2.62 -18.19
C CYS A 97 -4.75 -3.70 -19.26
N ILE A 98 -5.28 -4.86 -18.87
CA ILE A 98 -5.60 -5.96 -19.80
C ILE A 98 -7.10 -5.94 -20.04
N LYS A 99 -7.51 -5.79 -21.29
CA LYS A 99 -8.92 -5.82 -21.70
C LYS A 99 -9.22 -7.06 -22.52
N ASN A 100 -10.27 -7.77 -22.16
CA ASN A 100 -10.82 -8.81 -23.01
C ASN A 100 -11.70 -8.19 -24.11
N VAL A 101 -11.27 -8.29 -25.37
CA VAL A 101 -12.05 -7.82 -26.53
C VAL A 101 -12.79 -8.97 -27.25
N SER A 102 -12.73 -10.20 -26.74
CA SER A 102 -13.54 -11.32 -27.22
C SER A 102 -14.99 -11.19 -26.73
N GLU A 103 -15.90 -11.87 -27.44
CA GLU A 103 -17.28 -12.11 -27.01
C GLU A 103 -17.38 -13.25 -25.97
N LYS A 104 -16.28 -13.95 -25.71
CA LYS A 104 -16.18 -15.06 -24.75
C LYS A 104 -15.33 -14.67 -23.55
N LYS A 105 -15.43 -15.46 -22.49
CA LYS A 105 -14.53 -15.35 -21.35
C LYS A 105 -13.11 -15.75 -21.74
N ASN A 106 -12.14 -15.08 -21.14
CA ASN A 106 -10.72 -15.33 -21.37
C ASN A 106 -10.01 -15.47 -20.02
N PHE A 107 -8.83 -16.06 -20.00
CA PHE A 107 -8.10 -16.28 -18.76
C PHE A 107 -6.60 -16.08 -18.94
N PHE A 108 -5.90 -15.77 -17.86
CA PHE A 108 -4.44 -15.68 -17.86
C PHE A 108 -3.91 -15.94 -16.45
N ASP A 109 -2.62 -16.25 -16.35
CA ASP A 109 -1.96 -16.50 -15.08
C ASP A 109 -1.27 -15.25 -14.56
N VAL A 110 -1.36 -15.02 -13.26
CA VAL A 110 -0.59 -14.02 -12.53
C VAL A 110 0.20 -14.73 -11.43
N PHE A 111 1.46 -14.33 -11.27
CA PHE A 111 2.33 -14.85 -10.22
C PHE A 111 2.51 -13.77 -9.14
N ASP A 112 1.87 -13.97 -8.00
CA ASP A 112 1.84 -13.02 -6.91
C ASP A 112 3.12 -13.13 -6.04
N SER A 113 3.59 -12.00 -5.49
CA SER A 113 4.81 -11.93 -4.67
C SER A 113 4.63 -12.63 -3.32
N ILE A 114 5.59 -13.47 -2.91
CA ILE A 114 5.62 -14.08 -1.57
C ILE A 114 6.80 -13.51 -0.78
N LYS A 115 6.50 -12.99 0.44
CA LYS A 115 7.32 -12.50 1.58
C LYS A 115 8.79 -12.05 1.39
N ASN A 116 9.59 -12.65 0.51
CA ASN A 116 10.99 -12.30 0.21
C ASN A 116 11.36 -12.36 -1.30
N LYS A 117 10.41 -12.58 -2.22
CA LYS A 117 10.65 -12.64 -3.67
C LYS A 117 9.65 -11.74 -4.43
N PRO A 118 10.11 -10.71 -5.15
CA PRO A 118 9.22 -9.84 -5.91
C PRO A 118 8.77 -10.52 -7.22
N GLY A 119 7.47 -10.80 -7.34
CA GLY A 119 6.81 -11.31 -8.55
C GLY A 119 6.44 -10.23 -9.57
N GLU A 120 6.72 -8.96 -9.25
CA GLU A 120 6.34 -7.76 -10.02
C GLU A 120 6.89 -7.72 -11.46
N TYR A 121 7.88 -8.55 -11.79
CA TYR A 121 8.51 -8.63 -13.12
C TYR A 121 8.44 -10.06 -13.70
N THR A 122 7.25 -10.67 -13.68
CA THR A 122 7.00 -12.00 -14.26
C THR A 122 6.03 -11.91 -15.43
N THR A 123 4.73 -11.93 -15.13
CA THR A 123 3.59 -11.84 -16.06
C THR A 123 3.57 -10.49 -16.76
N PHE A 124 3.95 -9.45 -16.02
CA PHE A 124 3.96 -8.06 -16.44
C PHE A 124 5.40 -7.58 -16.48
N GLN A 125 5.91 -7.24 -17.66
CA GLN A 125 7.28 -6.76 -17.83
C GLN A 125 7.27 -5.37 -18.46
N PRO A 126 7.27 -4.30 -17.64
CA PRO A 126 7.46 -2.96 -18.17
C PRO A 126 8.87 -2.83 -18.72
N LEU A 127 9.02 -2.26 -19.91
CA LEU A 127 10.29 -1.93 -20.56
C LEU A 127 10.44 -0.42 -20.61
N VAL A 128 11.45 0.10 -19.92
CA VAL A 128 11.70 1.54 -19.82
C VAL A 128 12.92 1.91 -20.64
N TYR A 129 12.75 2.81 -21.60
CA TYR A 129 13.80 3.30 -22.48
C TYR A 129 14.04 4.79 -22.25
N ASP A 130 15.29 5.21 -22.32
CA ASP A 130 15.63 6.61 -22.48
C ASP A 130 15.29 7.12 -23.90
N TYR A 131 15.41 8.42 -24.12
CA TYR A 131 15.14 8.99 -25.45
C TYR A 131 16.21 8.64 -26.50
N SER A 132 17.38 8.14 -26.08
CA SER A 132 18.40 7.59 -26.98
C SER A 132 18.12 6.13 -27.38
N GLY A 133 17.05 5.53 -26.83
CA GLY A 133 16.65 4.15 -27.13
C GLY A 133 17.37 3.09 -26.29
N ARG A 134 18.14 3.50 -25.27
CA ARG A 134 18.78 2.57 -24.34
C ARG A 134 17.81 2.20 -23.22
N GLU A 135 17.77 0.93 -22.84
CA GLU A 135 16.98 0.47 -21.69
C GLU A 135 17.56 1.08 -20.40
N ALA A 136 16.69 1.54 -19.50
CA ALA A 136 17.10 2.08 -18.21
C ALA A 136 17.75 0.99 -17.34
N GLU A 137 18.65 1.37 -16.45
CA GLU A 137 19.38 0.43 -15.60
C GLU A 137 18.39 -0.31 -14.68
N ILE A 138 18.34 -1.64 -14.81
CA ILE A 138 17.43 -2.52 -14.04
C ILE A 138 18.04 -2.79 -12.67
N THR A 139 17.28 -2.54 -11.61
CA THR A 139 17.67 -2.79 -10.21
C THR A 139 17.29 -4.19 -9.73
N VAL A 140 16.49 -4.92 -10.51
CA VAL A 140 15.96 -6.23 -10.14
C VAL A 140 17.03 -7.33 -10.27
N PRO A 141 17.43 -7.99 -9.15
CA PRO A 141 18.59 -8.90 -9.14
C PRO A 141 18.50 -10.08 -10.12
N TYR A 142 17.32 -10.68 -10.31
CA TYR A 142 17.20 -11.89 -11.12
C TYR A 142 17.39 -11.70 -12.63
N LYS A 143 17.14 -10.49 -13.16
CA LYS A 143 17.44 -10.19 -14.57
C LYS A 143 18.95 -9.97 -14.78
N LEU A 144 19.64 -9.40 -13.79
CA LEU A 144 21.10 -9.24 -13.79
C LEU A 144 21.81 -10.60 -13.73
N GLU A 145 21.24 -11.55 -13.00
CA GLU A 145 21.78 -12.90 -12.81
C GLU A 145 21.45 -13.89 -13.95
N LYS A 146 20.68 -13.47 -14.98
CA LYS A 146 20.25 -14.32 -16.12
C LYS A 146 19.65 -15.67 -15.69
N ARG A 147 18.92 -15.71 -14.59
CA ARG A 147 18.26 -16.93 -14.12
C ARG A 147 17.15 -17.35 -15.08
N ASP A 148 16.92 -18.66 -15.20
CA ASP A 148 15.79 -19.18 -15.97
C ASP A 148 14.47 -18.72 -15.33
N ILE A 149 13.55 -18.23 -16.15
CA ILE A 149 12.20 -17.79 -15.73
C ILE A 149 11.48 -18.92 -15.00
N LYS A 150 11.71 -20.19 -15.39
CA LYS A 150 11.13 -21.36 -14.73
C LYS A 150 11.57 -21.51 -13.26
N GLU A 151 12.80 -21.12 -12.93
CA GLU A 151 13.29 -21.15 -11.56
C GLU A 151 12.70 -20.00 -10.72
N LEU A 152 12.44 -18.85 -11.35
CA LEU A 152 11.87 -17.69 -10.67
C LEU A 152 10.42 -17.91 -10.24
N ILE A 153 9.63 -18.59 -11.08
CA ILE A 153 8.20 -18.83 -10.82
C ILE A 153 7.93 -20.03 -9.92
N ARG A 154 8.93 -20.89 -9.68
CA ARG A 154 8.74 -22.15 -8.93
C ARG A 154 8.22 -21.93 -7.51
N ASP A 155 8.64 -20.84 -6.89
CA ASP A 155 8.31 -20.50 -5.50
C ASP A 155 7.28 -19.35 -5.41
N LEU A 156 6.63 -18.98 -6.52
CA LEU A 156 5.59 -17.94 -6.55
C LEU A 156 4.20 -18.56 -6.53
N GLU A 157 3.26 -17.87 -5.93
CA GLU A 157 1.85 -18.29 -5.92
C GLU A 157 1.22 -17.96 -7.27
N ARG A 158 0.80 -18.99 -7.99
CA ARG A 158 0.09 -18.86 -9.27
C ARG A 158 -1.40 -18.68 -9.01
N ARG A 159 -1.96 -17.62 -9.58
CA ARG A 159 -3.40 -17.34 -9.59
C ARG A 159 -3.90 -17.17 -11.02
N MET A 160 -4.98 -17.87 -11.35
CA MET A 160 -5.67 -17.69 -12.62
C MET A 160 -6.65 -16.51 -12.51
N VAL A 161 -6.58 -15.59 -13.46
CA VAL A 161 -7.52 -14.48 -13.63
C VAL A 161 -8.45 -14.81 -14.78
N GLU A 162 -9.75 -14.75 -14.54
CA GLU A 162 -10.79 -14.91 -15.56
C GLU A 162 -11.41 -13.53 -15.86
N LEU A 163 -11.52 -13.19 -17.15
CA LEU A 163 -12.12 -11.94 -17.62
C LEU A 163 -13.34 -12.22 -18.51
N ALA A 164 -14.47 -11.64 -18.14
CA ALA A 164 -15.66 -11.60 -18.96
C ALA A 164 -15.46 -10.71 -20.23
N PRO A 165 -16.33 -10.84 -21.24
CA PRO A 165 -16.30 -9.97 -22.42
C PRO A 165 -16.34 -8.48 -22.04
N GLY A 166 -15.35 -7.72 -22.52
CA GLY A 166 -15.23 -6.29 -22.23
C GLY A 166 -14.63 -5.93 -20.87
N GLU A 167 -14.39 -6.91 -19.99
CA GLU A 167 -13.82 -6.68 -18.65
C GLU A 167 -12.34 -6.26 -18.75
N VAL A 168 -11.90 -5.48 -17.76
CA VAL A 168 -10.55 -4.96 -17.67
C VAL A 168 -9.92 -5.35 -16.33
N PHE A 169 -8.77 -6.02 -16.39
CA PHE A 169 -7.87 -6.19 -15.26
C PHE A 169 -6.86 -5.04 -15.20
N ILE A 170 -6.60 -4.51 -14.02
CA ILE A 170 -5.63 -3.42 -13.82
C ILE A 170 -4.56 -3.88 -12.82
N HIS A 171 -3.30 -3.83 -13.25
CA HIS A 171 -2.14 -4.10 -12.41
C HIS A 171 -1.29 -2.83 -12.26
N SER A 172 -0.95 -2.46 -11.04
CA SER A 172 -0.18 -1.24 -10.74
C SER A 172 1.22 -1.61 -10.29
N ILE A 173 2.24 -1.00 -10.92
CA ILE A 173 3.66 -1.25 -10.64
C ILE A 173 4.36 0.09 -10.39
N ASN A 174 5.20 0.18 -9.36
CA ASN A 174 6.10 1.32 -9.17
C ASN A 174 7.40 1.10 -9.95
N LEU A 175 7.64 1.87 -11.01
CA LEU A 175 8.81 1.73 -11.87
C LEU A 175 10.13 2.02 -11.12
N LYS A 176 10.11 2.80 -10.03
CA LYS A 176 11.31 3.05 -9.20
C LYS A 176 11.82 1.81 -8.46
N HIS A 177 10.99 0.79 -8.27
CA HIS A 177 11.42 -0.46 -7.64
C HIS A 177 12.19 -1.35 -8.61
N ILE A 178 11.97 -1.17 -9.92
CA ILE A 178 12.49 -2.03 -10.99
C ILE A 178 13.65 -1.37 -11.75
N TYR A 179 13.62 -0.04 -11.85
CA TYR A 179 14.57 0.74 -12.64
C TYR A 179 15.18 1.86 -11.83
N LYS A 180 16.46 2.12 -12.08
CA LYS A 180 17.12 3.35 -11.66
C LYS A 180 16.81 4.44 -12.69
N LEU A 181 16.02 5.42 -12.25
CA LEU A 181 15.51 6.49 -13.10
C LEU A 181 16.18 7.81 -12.72
N ASP A 182 16.84 8.44 -13.69
CA ASP A 182 17.62 9.67 -13.52
C ASP A 182 16.74 10.92 -13.61
N LEU A 183 17.17 11.96 -12.90
CA LEU A 183 16.52 13.28 -12.94
C LEU A 183 16.69 13.94 -14.31
N ASN A 184 15.67 14.73 -14.69
CA ASN A 184 15.57 15.48 -15.94
C ASN A 184 15.70 14.64 -17.22
N THR A 185 15.69 13.32 -17.09
CA THR A 185 15.67 12.39 -18.22
C THR A 185 14.24 12.09 -18.61
N ARG A 186 13.97 12.11 -19.92
CA ARG A 186 12.68 11.71 -20.48
C ARG A 186 12.74 10.22 -20.81
N TYR A 187 11.86 9.47 -20.17
CA TYR A 187 11.70 8.04 -20.37
C TYR A 187 10.47 7.73 -21.21
N ARG A 188 10.52 6.59 -21.89
CA ARG A 188 9.42 5.99 -22.63
C ARG A 188 9.20 4.59 -22.11
N VAL A 189 7.95 4.22 -21.90
CA VAL A 189 7.60 2.91 -21.34
C VAL A 189 6.65 2.17 -22.25
N LYS A 190 6.98 0.90 -22.49
CA LYS A 190 6.13 -0.13 -23.08
C LYS A 190 5.97 -1.26 -22.08
N SER A 191 5.04 -2.17 -22.30
CA SER A 191 4.94 -3.38 -21.47
C SER A 191 4.84 -4.61 -22.35
N LEU A 192 5.49 -5.68 -21.92
CA LEU A 192 5.25 -7.04 -22.39
C LEU A 192 4.35 -7.75 -21.38
N PHE A 193 3.34 -8.41 -21.89
CA PHE A 193 2.42 -9.24 -21.12
C PHE A 193 2.55 -10.69 -21.58
N TYR A 194 2.71 -11.59 -20.62
CA TYR A 194 2.81 -13.03 -20.81
C TYR A 194 1.57 -13.69 -20.21
N PRO A 195 0.49 -13.90 -20.99
CA PRO A 195 -0.75 -14.47 -20.49
C PRO A 195 -0.57 -15.85 -19.82
N THR A 196 0.37 -16.63 -20.35
CA THR A 196 0.76 -17.94 -19.82
C THR A 196 2.27 -18.06 -19.91
N ILE A 197 2.94 -18.17 -18.75
CA ILE A 197 4.40 -18.26 -18.72
C ILE A 197 4.85 -19.63 -19.26
N GLY A 198 5.75 -19.60 -20.25
CA GLY A 198 6.29 -20.80 -20.90
C GLY A 198 5.66 -21.13 -22.26
N GLU A 199 4.60 -20.42 -22.64
CA GLU A 199 4.10 -20.40 -24.03
C GLU A 199 4.75 -19.25 -24.81
N ASP A 200 4.89 -19.39 -26.12
CA ASP A 200 5.49 -18.37 -27.00
C ASP A 200 4.55 -17.18 -27.30
N ILE A 201 3.52 -16.98 -26.46
CA ILE A 201 2.53 -15.94 -26.63
C ILE A 201 2.93 -14.72 -25.80
N VAL A 202 3.30 -13.65 -26.49
CA VAL A 202 3.66 -12.37 -25.87
C VAL A 202 2.83 -11.27 -26.48
N ILE A 203 2.17 -10.48 -25.63
CA ILE A 203 1.33 -9.36 -26.05
C ILE A 203 2.05 -8.07 -25.65
N THR A 204 2.35 -7.24 -26.63
CA THR A 204 2.92 -5.91 -26.40
C THR A 204 1.82 -4.89 -26.13
N SER A 205 2.09 -3.89 -25.30
CA SER A 205 1.16 -2.78 -25.11
C SER A 205 0.84 -2.04 -26.41
N ASP A 206 -0.45 -1.74 -26.64
CA ASP A 206 -0.95 -1.02 -27.82
C ASP A 206 -0.45 0.43 -27.87
N ASN A 207 -0.09 1.00 -26.71
CA ASN A 207 0.43 2.37 -26.58
C ASN A 207 1.80 2.40 -25.87
N GLU A 208 2.50 3.51 -26.09
CA GLU A 208 3.75 3.87 -25.43
C GLU A 208 3.53 5.16 -24.64
N LEU A 209 3.93 5.18 -23.36
CA LEU A 209 3.83 6.37 -22.52
C LEU A 209 5.19 7.04 -22.38
N SER A 210 5.20 8.35 -22.20
CA SER A 210 6.42 9.10 -21.87
C SER A 210 6.24 9.85 -20.56
N PHE A 211 7.29 9.82 -19.74
CA PHE A 211 7.34 10.54 -18.49
C PHE A 211 8.73 11.15 -18.24
N LYS A 212 8.80 12.13 -17.34
CA LYS A 212 10.07 12.69 -16.85
C LYS A 212 10.01 12.85 -15.33
N ILE A 213 11.14 12.63 -14.69
CA ILE A 213 11.31 12.93 -13.27
C ILE A 213 12.05 14.26 -13.18
N ILE A 214 11.47 15.23 -12.48
CA ILE A 214 12.11 16.51 -12.21
C ILE A 214 12.53 16.56 -10.74
N ALA A 215 13.57 17.33 -10.45
CA ALA A 215 13.88 17.64 -9.06
C ALA A 215 12.65 18.27 -8.39
N GLU A 216 12.46 17.99 -7.11
CA GLU A 216 11.45 18.67 -6.28
C GLU A 216 11.43 20.17 -6.58
N LYS A 217 10.25 20.72 -6.88
CA LYS A 217 10.03 22.17 -6.79
C LYS A 217 9.97 22.55 -5.32
N ARG A 218 11.10 22.49 -4.62
CA ARG A 218 11.24 23.29 -3.42
C ARG A 218 11.22 24.74 -3.88
N TYR A 219 10.29 25.52 -3.36
CA TYR A 219 10.31 26.98 -3.49
C TYR A 219 11.52 27.50 -2.68
N ASN A 220 12.73 27.24 -3.18
CA ASN A 220 13.98 27.63 -2.55
C ASN A 220 14.35 28.99 -3.12
N LYS A 221 14.09 30.03 -2.32
CA LYS A 221 14.76 31.32 -2.46
C LYS A 221 16.28 31.03 -2.41
N PRO A 222 17.06 31.36 -3.45
CA PRO A 222 18.45 30.91 -3.51
C PRO A 222 19.28 31.65 -2.45
N SER A 223 19.86 30.91 -1.52
CA SER A 223 21.03 31.36 -0.77
C SER A 223 22.12 30.32 -0.92
N GLU A 224 23.18 30.68 -1.66
CA GLU A 224 24.40 29.91 -1.89
C GLU A 224 25.17 29.67 -0.58
N ARG A 225 24.72 28.72 0.23
CA ARG A 225 25.56 28.10 1.27
C ARG A 225 25.31 26.61 1.28
N GLU A 226 26.39 25.87 1.07
CA GLU A 226 26.49 24.41 1.09
C GLU A 226 25.47 23.77 2.04
N ALA A 227 24.66 22.87 1.48
CA ALA A 227 23.67 22.10 2.21
C ALA A 227 24.37 21.06 3.09
N VAL A 228 24.90 21.52 4.22
CA VAL A 228 24.99 20.69 5.42
C VAL A 228 23.57 20.20 5.68
N GLN A 229 23.35 18.89 5.84
CA GLN A 229 22.10 18.38 6.41
C GLN A 229 21.98 18.96 7.83
N ARG A 230 21.33 20.11 7.94
CA ARG A 230 21.07 20.80 9.21
C ARG A 230 19.79 20.21 9.77
N ASN A 231 19.90 19.02 10.38
CA ASN A 231 18.90 18.59 11.33
C ASN A 231 18.98 19.57 12.50
N ILE A 232 17.96 20.41 12.63
CA ILE A 232 17.90 21.43 13.68
C ILE A 232 17.81 20.70 15.02
N SER A 233 18.71 20.97 15.96
CA SER A 233 18.66 20.33 17.27
C SER A 233 17.48 20.86 18.11
N PRO A 234 16.98 20.12 19.12
CA PRO A 234 15.95 20.63 20.03
C PRO A 234 16.31 22.00 20.64
N SER A 235 17.56 22.19 21.04
CA SER A 235 18.07 23.46 21.55
C SER A 235 18.02 24.57 20.50
N GLU A 236 18.36 24.27 19.25
CA GLU A 236 18.24 25.23 18.16
C GLU A 236 16.77 25.59 17.89
N VAL A 237 15.85 24.64 17.98
CA VAL A 237 14.40 24.92 17.88
C VAL A 237 13.94 25.87 18.98
N ILE A 238 14.34 25.63 20.23
CA ILE A 238 14.02 26.52 21.35
C ILE A 238 14.66 27.90 21.17
N LEU A 239 15.92 27.96 20.73
CA LEU A 239 16.60 29.21 20.41
C LEU A 239 15.83 30.04 19.38
N LEU A 240 15.41 29.39 18.28
CA LEU A 240 14.66 30.04 17.20
C LEU A 240 13.29 30.51 17.69
N THR A 241 12.61 29.70 18.51
CA THR A 241 11.29 30.00 19.06
C THR A 241 11.32 31.20 20.01
N LEU A 242 12.22 31.19 20.99
CA LEU A 242 12.37 32.28 21.97
C LEU A 242 12.86 33.58 21.32
N ARG A 243 13.70 33.47 20.30
CA ARG A 243 14.07 34.63 19.48
C ARG A 243 12.85 35.20 18.74
N ALA A 244 12.04 34.34 18.12
CA ALA A 244 10.83 34.76 17.42
C ALA A 244 9.81 35.40 18.39
N GLU A 245 9.64 34.88 19.59
CA GLU A 245 8.82 35.49 20.65
C GLU A 245 9.34 36.90 21.00
N LYS A 246 10.64 37.02 21.28
CA LYS A 246 11.27 38.30 21.62
C LYS A 246 11.15 39.34 20.50
N ASP A 247 11.30 38.91 19.25
CA ASP A 247 11.21 39.77 18.06
C ASP A 247 9.75 39.99 17.62
N LYS A 248 8.76 39.45 18.34
CA LYS A 248 7.32 39.46 18.01
C LYS A 248 7.00 38.90 16.63
N ASN A 249 7.81 37.96 16.15
CA ASN A 249 7.60 37.28 14.87
C ASN A 249 6.76 36.01 15.11
N TRP A 250 5.46 36.21 15.23
CA TRP A 250 4.52 35.16 15.65
C TRP A 250 4.41 34.00 14.66
N ASP A 251 4.56 34.26 13.36
CA ASP A 251 4.56 33.20 12.34
C ASP A 251 5.72 32.21 12.56
N ASN A 252 6.91 32.73 12.87
CA ASN A 252 8.07 31.89 13.17
C ASN A 252 8.01 31.26 14.56
N TYR A 253 7.33 31.89 15.52
CA TYR A 253 7.08 31.31 16.85
C TYR A 253 6.16 30.10 16.75
N LEU A 254 5.01 30.24 16.07
CA LEU A 254 4.02 29.17 15.91
C LEU A 254 4.52 28.00 15.07
N LYS A 255 5.48 28.23 14.17
CA LYS A 255 6.07 27.19 13.31
C LYS A 255 6.62 25.99 14.08
N TYR A 256 7.11 26.21 15.30
CA TYR A 256 7.76 25.18 16.11
C TYR A 256 6.88 24.66 17.24
N ILE A 257 5.60 25.03 17.29
CA ILE A 257 4.68 24.65 18.36
C ILE A 257 3.62 23.69 17.79
N ASP A 258 3.49 22.52 18.40
CA ASP A 258 2.35 21.64 18.16
C ASP A 258 1.18 22.12 19.03
N VAL A 259 0.32 22.96 18.44
CA VAL A 259 -0.78 23.63 19.16
C VAL A 259 -1.74 22.64 19.83
N GLU A 260 -2.00 21.50 19.19
CA GLU A 260 -2.91 20.47 19.69
C GLU A 260 -2.41 19.87 21.02
N LYS A 261 -1.09 19.71 21.15
CA LYS A 261 -0.47 19.16 22.37
C LYS A 261 -0.08 20.23 23.36
N PHE A 262 0.47 21.35 22.88
CA PHE A 262 0.98 22.45 23.69
C PHE A 262 -0.10 23.13 24.52
N ILE A 263 -1.36 23.06 24.08
CA ILE A 263 -2.50 23.53 24.87
C ILE A 263 -2.58 22.90 26.26
N ASN A 264 -2.04 21.67 26.43
CA ASN A 264 -2.05 20.96 27.70
C ASN A 264 -1.15 21.61 28.75
N ALA A 265 -0.15 22.41 28.35
CA ALA A 265 0.70 23.19 29.24
C ALA A 265 -0.08 24.32 29.96
N TYR A 266 -1.29 24.65 29.50
CA TYR A 266 -2.11 25.75 29.99
C TYR A 266 -3.43 25.24 30.59
N PRO A 267 -3.50 25.05 31.94
CA PRO A 267 -4.66 24.45 32.60
C PRO A 267 -6.02 25.10 32.26
N GLU A 268 -6.03 26.41 32.01
CA GLU A 268 -7.22 27.19 31.63
C GLU A 268 -7.80 26.78 30.27
N TYR A 269 -6.95 26.29 29.36
CA TYR A 269 -7.32 25.82 28.04
C TYR A 269 -7.48 24.30 28.00
N THR A 270 -6.65 23.55 28.74
CA THR A 270 -6.71 22.07 28.82
C THR A 270 -8.11 21.56 29.15
N GLN A 271 -8.76 22.11 30.18
CA GLN A 271 -10.08 21.65 30.60
C GLN A 271 -11.17 21.89 29.55
N LYS A 272 -11.09 23.02 28.84
CA LYS A 272 -12.02 23.37 27.76
C LYS A 272 -11.81 22.46 26.56
N TYR A 273 -10.55 22.24 26.19
CA TYR A 273 -10.16 21.44 25.03
C TYR A 273 -10.53 19.95 25.18
N LEU A 274 -10.33 19.37 26.38
CA LEU A 274 -10.66 17.95 26.64
C LEU A 274 -12.16 17.66 26.63
N ARG A 275 -13.01 18.64 26.96
CA ARG A 275 -14.47 18.49 27.01
C ARG A 275 -15.18 18.84 25.71
N ALA A 276 -14.47 19.48 24.79
CA ALA A 276 -14.99 20.00 23.54
C ALA A 276 -15.15 18.91 22.46
N ASN A 277 -16.15 19.09 21.60
CA ASN A 277 -16.29 18.30 20.37
C ASN A 277 -15.29 18.76 19.28
N PHE A 278 -15.25 18.06 18.14
CA PHE A 278 -14.24 18.33 17.10
C PHE A 278 -14.29 19.76 16.52
N GLU A 279 -15.48 20.34 16.33
CA GLU A 279 -15.63 21.70 15.82
C GLU A 279 -15.25 22.75 16.88
N GLU A 280 -15.63 22.53 18.12
CA GLU A 280 -15.27 23.36 19.26
C GLU A 280 -13.76 23.35 19.52
N LYS A 281 -13.09 22.20 19.35
CA LYS A 281 -11.62 22.08 19.46
C LYS A 281 -10.89 22.99 18.49
N ASN A 282 -11.30 23.01 17.22
CA ASN A 282 -10.74 23.94 16.22
C ASN A 282 -10.91 25.41 16.62
N GLN A 283 -12.03 25.76 17.27
CA GLN A 283 -12.26 27.13 17.74
C GLN A 283 -11.38 27.45 18.96
N ILE A 284 -11.26 26.51 19.90
CA ILE A 284 -10.41 26.64 21.09
C ILE A 284 -8.93 26.78 20.70
N GLU A 285 -8.45 26.04 19.70
CA GLU A 285 -7.09 26.17 19.18
C GLU A 285 -6.83 27.57 18.59
N LYS A 286 -7.77 28.10 17.81
CA LYS A 286 -7.67 29.47 17.28
C LYS A 286 -7.61 30.51 18.40
N ASP A 287 -8.42 30.34 19.44
CA ASP A 287 -8.44 31.26 20.57
C ASP A 287 -7.20 31.11 21.45
N PHE A 288 -6.63 29.90 21.53
CA PHE A 288 -5.34 29.65 22.18
C PHE A 288 -4.18 30.28 21.41
N ILE A 289 -4.15 30.17 20.08
CA ILE A 289 -3.16 30.85 19.23
C ILE A 289 -3.23 32.37 19.43
N LYS A 290 -4.43 32.95 19.45
CA LYS A 290 -4.60 34.39 19.76
C LYS A 290 -4.09 34.75 21.15
N TYR A 291 -4.29 33.88 22.13
CA TYR A 291 -3.77 34.08 23.48
C TYR A 291 -2.25 34.05 23.54
N LEU A 292 -1.59 33.12 22.82
CA LEU A 292 -0.14 33.03 22.77
C LEU A 292 0.50 34.24 22.07
N THR A 293 -0.16 34.77 21.04
CA THR A 293 0.36 35.83 20.16
C THR A 293 -0.08 37.25 20.53
N ARG A 294 -0.81 37.41 21.64
CA ARG A 294 -1.23 38.73 22.11
C ARG A 294 -0.03 39.54 22.62
N ASP A 295 -0.15 40.86 22.56
CA ASP A 295 0.78 41.73 23.29
C ASP A 295 0.63 41.51 24.80
N ARG A 296 1.70 41.03 25.41
CA ARG A 296 1.78 40.75 26.85
C ARG A 296 2.63 41.81 27.54
N ASP A 297 2.20 42.17 28.76
CA ASP A 297 2.98 43.06 29.61
C ASP A 297 4.28 42.39 30.10
N ASP A 298 4.36 41.06 30.09
CA ASP A 298 5.50 40.26 30.56
C ASP A 298 6.37 39.68 29.42
N TYR A 299 6.90 40.57 28.59
CA TYR A 299 7.73 40.19 27.43
C TYR A 299 9.11 39.65 27.82
N LEU A 300 9.65 38.78 26.97
CA LEU A 300 10.95 38.14 27.14
C LEU A 300 12.11 39.14 26.94
N LEU A 301 12.94 39.33 27.96
CA LEU A 301 14.12 40.20 27.92
C LEU A 301 15.37 39.44 27.47
N HIS A 302 15.65 38.34 28.17
CA HIS A 302 16.82 37.50 27.95
C HIS A 302 16.46 36.04 28.17
N TYR A 303 17.20 35.15 27.52
CA TYR A 303 17.08 33.73 27.73
C TYR A 303 18.44 33.06 27.58
N LYS A 304 18.62 31.95 28.28
CA LYS A 304 19.82 31.12 28.21
C LYS A 304 19.43 29.65 28.22
N ILE A 305 19.78 28.94 27.16
CA ILE A 305 19.65 27.49 27.08
C ILE A 305 20.75 26.87 27.95
N MET A 306 20.36 25.97 28.84
CA MET A 306 21.24 25.38 29.85
C MET A 306 21.64 23.96 29.49
N GLU A 307 20.67 23.12 29.16
CA GLU A 307 20.87 21.69 28.98
C GLU A 307 19.84 21.11 28.01
N GLU A 308 20.27 20.09 27.28
CA GLU A 308 19.45 19.31 26.35
C GLU A 308 19.58 17.82 26.69
N GLU A 309 18.44 17.17 26.87
CA GLU A 309 18.34 15.72 27.09
C GLU A 309 17.52 15.12 25.95
N ILE A 310 18.11 14.23 25.14
CA ILE A 310 17.40 13.55 24.05
C ILE A 310 17.15 12.09 24.43
N GLU A 311 15.88 11.70 24.54
CA GLU A 311 15.46 10.32 24.72
C GLU A 311 15.20 9.67 23.34
N ASN A 312 16.26 9.19 22.70
CA ASN A 312 16.24 8.62 21.34
C ASN A 312 15.23 7.46 21.16
N SER A 313 14.94 6.71 22.22
CA SER A 313 13.98 5.59 22.20
C SER A 313 12.53 6.04 22.00
N LYS A 314 12.18 7.24 22.46
CA LYS A 314 10.81 7.78 22.39
C LYS A 314 10.67 8.94 21.42
N ARG A 315 11.78 9.41 20.81
CA ARG A 315 11.81 10.61 19.97
C ARG A 315 11.28 11.86 20.70
N ILE A 316 11.61 11.94 21.99
CA ILE A 316 11.29 13.07 22.88
C ILE A 316 12.60 13.74 23.28
N ALA A 317 12.59 15.06 23.38
CA ALA A 317 13.69 15.83 23.93
C ALA A 317 13.20 16.79 25.01
N TYR A 318 14.05 17.04 26.00
CA TYR A 318 13.83 18.05 27.03
C TYR A 318 14.90 19.11 26.94
N VAL A 319 14.50 20.38 26.97
CA VAL A 319 15.42 21.51 26.92
C VAL A 319 15.16 22.42 28.11
N ASN A 320 16.18 22.61 28.95
CA ASN A 320 16.12 23.48 30.12
C ASN A 320 16.61 24.87 29.74
N VAL A 321 15.80 25.89 30.04
CA VAL A 321 16.06 27.29 29.72
C VAL A 321 15.88 28.16 30.96
N ILE A 322 16.72 29.18 31.10
CA ILE A 322 16.49 30.29 32.02
C ILE A 322 15.96 31.47 31.22
N GLU A 323 14.79 31.98 31.60
CA GLU A 323 14.13 33.12 30.95
C GLU A 323 14.01 34.29 31.92
N ASP A 324 14.47 35.46 31.50
CA ASP A 324 14.21 36.72 32.19
C ASP A 324 13.09 37.45 31.46
N ARG A 325 11.96 37.63 32.13
CA ARG A 325 10.79 38.35 31.60
C ARG A 325 10.60 39.67 32.33
N TYR A 326 10.17 40.68 31.60
CA TYR A 326 9.81 41.96 32.17
C TYR A 326 8.60 41.78 33.08
N GLY A 327 8.53 42.56 34.15
CA GLY A 327 7.34 42.68 34.97
C GLY A 327 7.20 44.11 35.45
N SER A 328 5.96 44.58 35.54
CA SER A 328 5.63 45.99 35.87
C SER A 328 6.33 46.52 37.12
N ARG A 329 6.64 45.64 38.09
CA ARG A 329 7.35 46.00 39.33
C ARG A 329 8.76 45.40 39.44
N TRP A 330 8.93 44.18 38.97
CA TRP A 330 10.19 43.42 39.03
C TRP A 330 10.31 42.54 37.80
N ASN A 331 11.52 42.36 37.29
CA ASN A 331 11.78 41.33 36.30
C ASN A 331 11.74 39.95 36.98
N TYR A 332 11.12 39.00 36.31
CA TYR A 332 10.98 37.63 36.81
C TYR A 332 11.95 36.72 36.06
N ARG A 333 12.69 35.92 36.82
CA ARG A 333 13.54 34.87 36.27
C ARG A 333 12.84 33.53 36.42
N TYR A 334 12.63 32.84 35.32
CA TYR A 334 12.02 31.52 35.26
C TYR A 334 13.06 30.48 34.87
N ARG A 335 12.92 29.29 35.43
CA ARG A 335 13.51 28.07 34.89
C ARG A 335 12.40 27.33 34.15
N CYS A 336 12.47 27.32 32.84
CA CYS A 336 11.52 26.64 31.97
C CYS A 336 12.12 25.32 31.50
N ARG A 337 11.32 24.25 31.53
CA ARG A 337 11.63 22.97 30.90
C ARG A 337 10.65 22.75 29.76
N TYR A 338 11.17 22.76 28.54
CA TYR A 338 10.40 22.49 27.33
C TYR A 338 10.47 21.01 26.98
N MET A 339 9.33 20.43 26.61
CA MET A 339 9.27 19.10 26.01
C MET A 339 9.05 19.24 24.51
N LEU A 340 9.87 18.56 23.73
CA LEU A 340 9.77 18.52 22.28
C LEU A 340 9.58 17.08 21.80
N GLU A 341 8.76 16.91 20.76
CA GLU A 341 8.57 15.64 20.07
C GLU A 341 9.03 15.74 18.62
N GLN A 342 9.64 14.68 18.12
CA GLN A 342 10.06 14.62 16.72
C GLN A 342 8.88 14.26 15.81
N TYR A 343 8.50 15.20 14.94
CA TYR A 343 7.51 14.99 13.90
C TYR A 343 8.17 15.08 12.53
N LYS A 344 8.26 13.95 11.83
CA LYS A 344 9.04 13.79 10.58
C LYS A 344 10.49 14.24 10.81
N ASP A 345 10.95 15.26 10.10
CA ASP A 345 12.32 15.79 10.18
C ASP A 345 12.45 17.06 11.05
N MET A 346 11.43 17.39 11.86
CA MET A 346 11.42 18.58 12.72
C MET A 346 11.05 18.25 14.16
N TRP A 347 11.61 19.02 15.10
CA TRP A 347 11.18 19.00 16.50
C TRP A 347 10.08 20.04 16.71
N LEU A 348 9.01 19.65 17.40
CA LEU A 348 7.90 20.53 17.77
C LEU A 348 7.79 20.58 19.30
N ILE A 349 7.58 21.77 19.84
CA ILE A 349 7.32 22.00 21.25
C ILE A 349 5.90 21.54 21.55
N VAL A 350 5.77 20.64 22.51
CA VAL A 350 4.51 20.00 22.89
C VAL A 350 4.11 20.28 24.33
N ASP A 351 5.05 20.72 25.17
CA ASP A 351 4.77 21.10 26.57
C ASP A 351 5.83 22.07 27.09
N GLU A 352 5.47 22.84 28.12
CA GLU A 352 6.34 23.76 28.84
C GLU A 352 6.00 23.77 30.33
N VAL A 353 7.02 23.58 31.17
CA VAL A 353 6.89 23.73 32.63
C VAL A 353 7.79 24.85 33.11
N ALA A 354 7.19 25.96 33.55
CA ALA A 354 7.90 27.11 34.09
C ALA A 354 7.90 27.11 35.62
N THR A 355 9.08 27.27 36.23
CA THR A 355 9.25 27.44 37.68
C THR A 355 9.90 28.79 37.98
N VAL A 356 9.29 29.59 38.87
CA VAL A 356 9.86 30.88 39.29
C VAL A 356 11.14 30.65 40.11
N MET A 357 12.24 31.26 39.71
CA MET A 357 13.47 31.26 40.49
C MET A 357 13.39 32.35 41.57
N GLN A 358 13.19 31.98 42.84
CA GLN A 358 13.31 32.94 43.94
C GLN A 358 14.76 33.42 44.05
N GLY A 359 14.97 34.74 43.92
CA GLY A 359 16.24 35.36 44.34
C GLY A 359 17.04 36.15 43.31
N ALA A 360 16.46 36.66 42.21
CA ALA A 360 17.16 37.66 41.38
C ALA A 360 17.19 39.04 42.08
N LYS A 361 17.95 39.16 43.19
CA LYS A 361 18.44 40.45 43.66
C LYS A 361 19.60 40.86 42.74
N ARG A 362 19.56 42.13 42.32
CA ARG A 362 20.45 42.82 41.37
C ARG A 362 21.89 42.34 41.34
#